data_AF-A0A5K1D2F0-F1
#
_entry.id   AF-A0A5K1D2F0-F1
#
_cell.length_a   1.000
_cell.length_b   1.000
_cell.length_c   1.000
_cell.angle_alpha   90.00
_cell.angle_beta   90.00
_cell.angle_gamma   90.00
#
_symmetry.space_group_name_H-M   'P 1'
#
loop_
_entity.id
_entity.type
_entity.pdbx_description
1 polymer ?
#
loop_
_entity_poly.entity_id
_entity_poly.type
_entity_poly.pdbx_seq_one_letter_code
_entity_poly.pdbx_strand_id
1 'polypeptide(L)' 'TEMAQLVCRGCRTTLMYIKGATYVRCTCCLTLNHAFE' A
#
# COMPACT_ATOMS: atom_id res chain seq x y z
N THR A 1 7.87 -4.79 -14.78
CA THR A 1 6.94 -4.82 -13.63
C THR A 1 6.51 -3.40 -13.36
N GLU A 2 5.21 -3.11 -13.41
CA GLU A 2 4.69 -1.75 -13.22
C GLU A 2 4.44 -1.49 -11.73
N MET A 3 4.82 -0.31 -11.25
CA MET A 3 4.63 0.12 -9.86
C MET A 3 3.34 0.94 -9.72
N ALA A 4 2.71 0.84 -8.56
CA ALA A 4 1.61 1.69 -8.14
C ALA A 4 1.89 2.27 -6.75
N GLN A 5 1.08 3.24 -6.36
CA GLN A 5 1.16 3.90 -5.07
C GLN A 5 -0.21 3.94 -4.41
N LEU A 6 -0.23 3.87 -3.09
CA LEU A 6 -1.43 4.11 -2.30
C LEU A 6 -1.07 4.82 -1.00
N VAL A 7 -2.05 5.49 -0.41
CA VAL A 7 -1.90 6.16 0.88
C VAL A 7 -2.37 5.23 1.99
N CYS A 8 -1.51 5.00 2.98
CA CYS A 8 -1.85 4.18 4.13
C CYS A 8 -3.00 4.79 4.94
N ARG A 9 -4.05 4.03 5.23
CA ARG A 9 -5.20 4.52 6.01
C ARG A 9 -4.87 4.81 7.48
N GLY A 10 -3.87 4.13 8.05
CA GLY A 10 -3.44 4.33 9.44
C GLY A 10 -2.61 5.60 9.66
N CYS A 11 -1.46 5.71 9.00
CA CYS A 11 -0.50 6.80 9.23
C CYS A 11 -0.38 7.81 8.08
N ARG A 12 -1.16 7.67 7.01
CA ARG A 12 -1.11 8.51 5.79
C ARG A 12 0.21 8.50 5.03
N THR A 13 1.14 7.60 5.36
CA THR A 13 2.36 7.38 4.57
C THR A 13 1.99 6.84 3.19
N THR A 14 2.63 7.38 2.14
CA THR A 14 2.53 6.85 0.78
C THR A 14 3.38 5.60 0.65
N LEU A 15 2.77 4.50 0.20
CA LEU A 15 3.41 3.21 0.01
C LEU A 15 3.51 2.92 -1.48
N MET A 16 4.71 2.53 -1.94
CA MET A 16 4.91 2.01 -3.29
C MET A 16 4.80 0.49 -3.27
N TYR A 17 4.16 -0.07 -4.28
CA TYR A 17 3.98 -1.51 -4.42
C TYR A 17 3.91 -1.94 -5.89
N ILE A 18 4.09 -3.23 -6.15
CA ILE A 18 3.98 -3.80 -7.49
C ILE A 18 2.50 -3.91 -7.86
N LYS A 19 2.12 -3.42 -9.05
CA LYS A 19 0.74 -3.58 -9.55
C LYS A 19 0.32 -5.04 -9.54
N GLY A 20 -0.90 -5.30 -9.07
CA GLY A 20 -1.46 -6.64 -8.90
C GLY A 20 -1.35 -7.21 -7.49
N ALA A 21 -0.71 -6.52 -6.54
CA ALA A 21 -0.82 -6.90 -5.13
C ALA A 21 -2.25 -6.66 -4.62
N THR A 22 -2.82 -7.64 -3.91
CA THR A 22 -4.13 -7.48 -3.26
C THR A 22 -4.05 -6.62 -2.00
N TYR A 23 -2.94 -6.75 -1.27
CA TYR A 23 -2.72 -6.09 0.01
C TYR A 23 -1.30 -5.53 0.09
N VAL A 24 -1.18 -4.37 0.72
CA VAL A 24 0.10 -3.72 1.00
C VAL A 24 0.16 -3.39 2.48
N ARG A 25 1.12 -4.01 3.19
CA ARG A 25 1.38 -3.73 4.60
C ARG A 25 2.23 -2.47 4.72
N CYS A 26 1.76 -1.51 5.50
CA CYS A 26 2.55 -0.34 5.84
C CYS A 26 3.72 -0.73 6.75
N THR A 27 4.94 -0.36 6.39
CA THR A 27 6.12 -0.59 7.24
C THR A 27 6.19 0.33 8.46
N CYS A 28 5.51 1.49 8.42
CA CYS A 28 5.51 2.45 9.52
C CYS A 28 4.55 2.07 10.66
N CYS A 29 3.34 1.61 10.34
CA CYS A 29 2.27 1.38 11.32
C CYS A 29 1.66 -0.02 11.24
N LEU A 30 2.18 -0.89 10.38
CA LEU A 30 1.76 -2.28 10.17
C LEU A 30 0.30 -2.46 9.69
N THR A 31 -0.43 -1.38 9.42
CA THR A 31 -1.76 -1.44 8.80
C THR A 31 -1.69 -2.15 7.45
N LEU A 32 -2.58 -3.14 7.25
CA LEU A 32 -2.82 -3.75 5.95
C LEU A 32 -3.77 -2.87 5.15
N ASN A 33 -3.33 -2.44 3.96
CA ASN A 33 -4.11 -1.64 3.03
C ASN A 33 -4.52 -2.52 1.86
N HIS A 34 -5.76 -2.39 1.40
CA HIS A 34 -6.20 -3.00 0.15
C HIS A 34 -5.61 -2.19 -1.00
N ALA A 35 -4.95 -2.87 -1.94
CA ALA A 35 -4.30 -2.25 -3.09
C ALA A 35 -5.16 -2.24 -4.36
N PHE A 36 -6.33 -2.87 -4.30
CA PHE A 36 -7.39 -2.69 -5.28
C PHE A 36 -8.23 -1.46 -4.88
N GLU A 37 -8.32 -0.48 -5.78
CA GLU A 37 -9.50 0.41 -5.84
C GLU A 37 -10.69 -0.36 -6.41
#